data_AF-A0A439LLV1-F1
#
_entry.id   AF-A0A439LLV1-F1
#
_cell.length_a   1.000
_cell.length_b   1.000
_cell.length_c   1.000
_cell.angle_alpha   90.00
_cell.angle_beta   90.00
_cell.angle_gamma   90.00
#
_symmetry.space_group_name_H-M   'P 1'
#
loop_
_entity.id
_entity.type
_entity.pdbx_description
1 polymer ?
#
loop_
_entity_poly.entity_id
_entity_poly.type
_entity_poly.pdbx_seq_one_letter_code
_entity_poly.pdbx_strand_id
1 'polypeptide(L)'
;MRGVLEEPKTGIYMHEEEKMHRPLLTALLGASVIFSLNLGSSAGEPKSVTGKVTLKANCTSGATGGDGRRKSCYSPWQEYKTPGDFVIAERSKAIRMTSANGSANDCNNHFDGYVEVIPGTGIMQPTIFRLQAHARSPRGHWSGRGWTYCEADFVQVEIQRLSEEEKTQVSALQPVKGETEPQADLGGHGVEPASVQFEESIVSE
;
A
#
# COMPACT_ATOMS: atom_id res chain seq x y z
N MET A 1 -52.31 -18.28 -12.74
CA MET A 1 -51.15 -19.17 -12.92
C MET A 1 -50.15 -18.84 -11.82
N ARG A 2 -49.95 -19.73 -10.85
CA ARG A 2 -49.07 -19.53 -9.68
C ARG A 2 -47.65 -19.92 -10.09
N GLY A 3 -46.74 -18.95 -10.16
CA GLY A 3 -45.34 -19.17 -10.46
C GLY A 3 -44.61 -19.75 -9.25
N VAL A 4 -43.94 -20.88 -9.48
CA VAL A 4 -43.07 -21.56 -8.52
C VAL A 4 -41.82 -20.70 -8.32
N LEU A 5 -41.54 -20.33 -7.07
CA LEU A 5 -40.30 -19.67 -6.67
C LEU A 5 -39.22 -20.75 -6.55
N GLU A 6 -38.30 -20.81 -7.50
CA GLU A 6 -37.07 -21.60 -7.37
C GLU A 6 -36.05 -20.84 -6.52
N GLU A 7 -35.58 -21.49 -5.45
CA GLU A 7 -34.53 -20.98 -4.57
C GLU A 7 -33.14 -21.04 -5.26
N PRO A 8 -32.27 -20.05 -5.07
CA PRO A 8 -30.91 -20.10 -5.58
C PRO A 8 -30.03 -21.05 -4.75
N LYS A 9 -29.49 -22.08 -5.40
CA LYS A 9 -28.47 -22.98 -4.83
C LYS A 9 -27.18 -22.21 -4.55
N THR A 10 -26.94 -21.88 -3.28
CA THR A 10 -25.64 -21.48 -2.75
C THR A 10 -24.77 -22.69 -2.48
N GLY A 11 -23.49 -22.62 -2.84
CA GLY A 11 -22.43 -23.40 -2.15
C GLY A 11 -21.50 -24.18 -3.07
N ILE A 12 -20.41 -23.53 -3.51
CA ILE A 12 -19.17 -24.24 -3.83
C ILE A 12 -18.12 -23.67 -2.86
N TYR A 13 -17.90 -24.40 -1.77
CA TYR A 13 -16.76 -24.19 -0.88
C TYR A 13 -15.59 -25.01 -1.45
N MET A 14 -14.55 -24.34 -1.93
CA MET A 14 -13.26 -24.97 -2.22
C MET A 14 -12.49 -25.05 -0.91
N HIS A 15 -12.46 -26.24 -0.32
CA HIS A 15 -11.55 -26.59 0.76
C HIS A 15 -10.25 -27.06 0.12
N GLU A 16 -9.20 -26.25 0.19
CA GLU A 16 -7.85 -26.66 -0.20
C GLU A 16 -7.03 -26.81 1.10
N GLU A 17 -6.88 -28.07 1.53
CA GLU A 17 -6.02 -28.46 2.65
C GLU A 17 -4.58 -28.57 2.16
N GLU A 18 -3.75 -27.55 2.40
CA GLU A 18 -2.31 -27.69 2.28
C GLU A 18 -1.74 -28.37 3.54
N LYS A 19 -1.46 -29.68 3.40
CA LYS A 19 -0.68 -30.46 4.36
C LYS A 19 0.77 -29.97 4.38
N MET A 20 1.07 -29.10 5.34
CA MET A 20 2.42 -28.66 5.66
C MET A 20 3.21 -29.78 6.35
N HIS A 21 4.03 -30.51 5.58
CA HIS A 21 5.00 -31.47 6.12
C HIS A 21 6.13 -30.74 6.85
N ARG A 22 6.22 -30.95 8.17
CA ARG A 22 7.34 -30.52 9.01
C ARG A 22 8.47 -31.57 8.94
N PRO A 23 9.69 -31.23 8.49
CA PRO A 23 10.84 -32.08 8.72
C PRO A 23 11.34 -31.90 10.17
N LEU A 24 11.45 -33.04 10.84
CA LEU A 24 12.02 -33.24 12.17
C LEU A 24 13.55 -33.20 12.00
N LEU A 25 14.22 -32.14 12.46
CA LEU A 25 15.70 -32.03 12.41
C LEU A 25 16.27 -31.90 13.82
N THR A 26 16.63 -33.08 14.29
CA THR A 26 17.68 -33.49 15.23
C THR A 26 18.54 -32.38 15.84
N ALA A 27 18.45 -32.28 17.17
CA ALA A 27 19.34 -31.51 18.03
C ALA A 27 20.77 -32.06 18.01
N LEU A 28 21.74 -31.19 17.72
CA LEU A 28 23.15 -31.40 18.04
C LEU A 28 23.53 -30.45 19.18
N LEU A 29 23.82 -31.05 20.33
CA LEU A 29 24.36 -30.40 21.52
C LEU A 29 25.80 -29.95 21.24
N GLY A 30 25.96 -28.66 20.93
CA GLY A 30 27.25 -27.96 20.94
C GLY A 30 27.25 -26.95 22.08
N ALA A 31 28.01 -27.22 23.14
CA ALA A 31 28.19 -26.31 24.26
C ALA A 31 28.98 -25.06 23.80
N SER A 32 28.25 -24.00 23.41
CA SER A 32 28.82 -22.67 23.21
C SER A 32 28.80 -21.90 24.52
N VAL A 33 29.95 -21.35 24.89
CA VAL A 33 30.10 -20.42 26.02
C VAL A 33 29.35 -19.14 25.66
N ILE A 34 28.19 -18.93 26.29
CA ILE A 34 27.36 -17.74 26.09
C ILE A 34 27.95 -16.61 26.94
N PHE A 35 28.58 -15.65 26.28
CA PHE A 35 28.95 -14.38 26.88
C PHE A 35 27.70 -13.50 26.99
N SER A 36 27.07 -13.50 28.16
CA SER A 36 25.85 -12.73 28.44
C SER A 36 26.16 -11.23 28.58
N LEU A 37 26.25 -10.54 27.44
CA LEU A 37 26.12 -9.08 27.41
C LEU A 37 24.67 -8.72 27.75
N ASN A 38 24.44 -8.30 28.99
CA ASN A 38 23.22 -7.58 29.39
C ASN A 38 23.24 -6.20 28.72
N LEU A 39 22.97 -6.14 27.41
CA LEU A 39 22.40 -4.93 26.82
C LEU A 39 20.98 -4.84 27.37
N GLY A 40 20.82 -4.03 28.42
CA GLY A 40 19.52 -3.53 28.87
C GLY A 40 18.91 -2.67 27.78
N SER A 41 18.44 -3.32 26.71
CA SER A 41 17.66 -2.74 25.65
C SER A 41 16.24 -2.57 26.17
N SER A 42 16.02 -1.55 27.01
CA SER A 42 14.70 -0.97 27.13
C SER A 42 14.46 -0.10 25.89
N ALA A 43 14.45 -0.73 24.72
CA ALA A 43 13.82 -0.16 23.55
C ALA A 43 12.33 -0.08 23.89
N GLY A 44 11.92 1.03 24.49
CA GLY A 44 10.52 1.34 24.66
C GLY A 44 9.92 1.26 23.26
N GLU A 45 9.07 0.26 23.03
CA GLU A 45 8.37 0.11 21.76
C GLU A 45 7.70 1.45 21.49
N PRO A 46 8.02 2.14 20.37
CA PRO A 46 7.35 3.37 20.05
C PRO A 46 5.86 3.05 19.98
N LYS A 47 5.08 3.62 20.92
CA LYS A 47 3.62 3.57 20.90
C LYS A 47 3.14 4.41 19.71
N SER A 48 3.28 3.87 18.51
CA SER A 48 2.62 4.38 17.32
C SER A 48 1.12 4.28 17.59
N VAL A 49 0.45 5.43 17.70
CA VAL A 49 -1.01 5.50 17.77
C VAL A 49 -1.55 5.15 16.39
N THR A 50 -1.80 3.85 16.20
CA THR A 50 -2.24 3.28 14.93
C THR A 50 -3.77 3.35 14.84
N GLY A 51 -4.31 4.21 13.98
CA GLY A 51 -5.75 4.31 13.75
C GLY A 51 -6.18 3.47 12.55
N LYS A 52 -7.20 2.61 12.70
CA LYS A 52 -7.85 1.95 11.56
C LYS A 52 -8.94 2.86 11.01
N VAL A 53 -8.92 3.10 9.71
CA VAL A 53 -9.90 3.91 8.98
C VAL A 53 -10.62 3.04 7.94
N THR A 54 -11.92 3.25 7.80
CA THR A 54 -12.76 2.58 6.81
C THR A 54 -13.45 3.62 5.94
N LEU A 55 -13.24 3.57 4.63
CA LEU A 55 -13.88 4.43 3.64
C LEU A 55 -14.82 3.61 2.76
N LYS A 56 -16.03 4.11 2.50
CA LYS A 56 -17.07 3.38 1.76
C LYS A 56 -17.55 4.19 0.57
N ALA A 57 -17.67 3.55 -0.60
CA ALA A 57 -18.25 4.14 -1.80
C ALA A 57 -19.31 3.21 -2.39
N ASN A 58 -20.38 3.77 -2.95
CA ASN A 58 -21.42 2.97 -3.58
C ASN A 58 -21.98 3.65 -4.83
N CYS A 59 -22.39 2.84 -5.79
CA CYS A 59 -23.05 3.31 -7.00
C CYS A 59 -24.17 2.35 -7.40
N THR A 60 -25.32 2.90 -7.80
CA THR A 60 -26.42 2.13 -8.40
C THR A 60 -26.81 2.75 -9.74
N SER A 61 -26.73 1.95 -10.79
CA SER A 61 -27.13 2.33 -12.15
C SER A 61 -28.64 2.14 -12.36
N GLY A 62 -29.16 2.71 -13.45
CA GLY A 62 -30.51 2.42 -13.91
C GLY A 62 -30.67 0.98 -14.43
N ALA A 63 -31.92 0.57 -14.67
CA ALA A 63 -32.23 -0.69 -15.33
C ALA A 63 -31.77 -0.66 -16.80
N THR A 64 -31.52 -1.82 -17.39
CA THR A 64 -31.24 -1.93 -18.82
C THR A 64 -32.52 -1.66 -19.60
N GLY A 65 -32.44 -0.78 -20.59
CA GLY A 65 -33.59 -0.40 -21.41
C GLY A 65 -34.18 -1.57 -22.20
N GLY A 66 -35.40 -1.40 -22.70
CA GLY A 66 -36.02 -2.35 -23.62
C GLY A 66 -35.30 -2.47 -24.96
N ASP A 67 -34.47 -1.48 -25.31
CA ASP A 67 -33.55 -1.46 -26.44
C ASP A 67 -32.25 -2.25 -26.17
N GLY A 68 -32.09 -2.79 -24.96
CA GLY A 68 -30.85 -3.43 -24.52
C GLY A 68 -29.74 -2.44 -24.14
N ARG A 69 -30.01 -1.13 -24.16
CA ARG A 69 -29.03 -0.11 -23.79
C ARG A 69 -28.80 -0.15 -22.29
N ARG A 70 -27.58 -0.54 -21.94
CA ARG A 70 -27.11 -0.58 -20.55
C ARG A 70 -26.84 0.82 -20.02
N LYS A 71 -27.03 0.97 -18.71
CA LYS A 71 -26.71 2.18 -17.96
C LYS A 71 -25.48 1.91 -17.11
N SER A 72 -24.61 2.91 -16.97
CA SER A 72 -23.47 2.88 -16.06
C SER A 72 -23.56 4.05 -15.12
N CYS A 73 -22.91 3.93 -13.97
CA CYS A 73 -22.77 5.00 -13.01
C CYS A 73 -21.38 4.94 -12.37
N TYR A 74 -20.88 6.11 -12.00
CA TYR A 74 -19.74 6.28 -11.13
C TYR A 74 -20.22 7.03 -9.90
N SER A 75 -19.81 6.60 -8.71
CA SER A 75 -20.03 7.40 -7.51
C SER A 75 -19.17 8.67 -7.56
N PRO A 76 -19.54 9.73 -6.83
CA PRO A 76 -18.55 10.76 -6.46
C PRO A 76 -17.36 10.10 -5.75
N TRP A 77 -16.17 10.67 -5.92
CA TRP A 77 -15.00 10.29 -5.13
C TRP A 77 -15.29 10.53 -3.65
N GLN A 78 -15.16 9.48 -2.86
CA GLN A 78 -15.11 9.58 -1.41
C GLN A 78 -13.66 9.84 -1.04
N GLU A 79 -13.42 10.86 -0.23
CA GLU A 79 -12.07 11.31 0.10
C GLU A 79 -11.86 11.24 1.61
N TYR A 80 -10.71 10.71 2.00
CA TYR A 80 -10.20 10.78 3.35
C TYR A 80 -8.88 11.54 3.33
N LYS A 81 -8.77 12.58 4.15
CA LYS A 81 -7.52 13.31 4.40
C LYS A 81 -7.06 13.02 5.81
N THR A 82 -5.80 12.66 5.98
CA THR A 82 -5.23 12.49 7.30
C THR A 82 -5.20 13.82 8.06
N PRO A 83 -5.40 13.79 9.39
CA PRO A 83 -5.06 14.93 10.23
C PRO A 83 -3.53 15.16 10.18
N GLY A 84 -3.09 16.41 10.39
CA GLY A 84 -1.75 16.91 10.06
C GLY A 84 -0.59 15.91 10.17
N ASP A 85 -0.27 15.47 11.39
CA ASP A 85 0.93 14.67 11.64
C ASP A 85 0.73 13.17 11.37
N PHE A 86 -0.24 12.81 10.54
CA PHE A 86 -0.52 11.43 10.18
C PHE A 86 -0.33 11.20 8.68
N VAL A 87 0.12 10.00 8.35
CA VAL A 87 0.20 9.48 6.98
C VAL A 87 -0.55 8.17 6.87
N ILE A 88 -0.95 7.82 5.66
CA ILE A 88 -1.59 6.53 5.36
C ILE A 88 -0.48 5.54 5.03
N ALA A 89 -0.45 4.41 5.74
CA ALA A 89 0.44 3.32 5.39
C ALA A 89 -0.08 2.65 4.11
N GLU A 90 0.44 3.02 2.95
CA GLU A 90 -0.10 2.62 1.63
C GLU A 90 -0.25 1.09 1.49
N ARG A 91 0.71 0.33 2.04
CA ARG A 91 0.72 -1.15 2.01
C ARG A 91 -0.33 -1.80 2.92
N SER A 92 -0.92 -1.05 3.85
CA SER A 92 -1.98 -1.55 4.74
C SER A 92 -3.37 -1.56 4.09
N LYS A 93 -3.49 -0.95 2.90
CA LYS A 93 -4.74 -0.82 2.18
C LYS A 93 -5.30 -2.19 1.78
N ALA A 94 -6.52 -2.47 2.22
CA ALA A 94 -7.34 -3.57 1.75
C ALA A 94 -8.65 -3.03 1.17
N ILE A 95 -8.87 -3.23 -0.12
CA ILE A 95 -10.13 -2.88 -0.79
C ILE A 95 -10.94 -4.14 -1.03
N ARG A 96 -12.22 -4.11 -0.67
CA ARG A 96 -13.19 -5.17 -0.93
C ARG A 96 -14.45 -4.63 -1.58
N MET A 97 -14.95 -5.38 -2.56
CA MET A 97 -16.27 -5.18 -3.13
C MET A 97 -17.27 -6.01 -2.32
N THR A 98 -18.02 -5.38 -1.43
CA THR A 98 -18.89 -6.07 -0.46
C THR A 98 -20.20 -6.58 -1.07
N SER A 99 -20.65 -5.95 -2.16
CA SER A 99 -21.79 -6.42 -2.94
C SER A 99 -21.74 -5.83 -4.35
N ALA A 100 -22.18 -6.61 -5.33
CA ALA A 100 -22.21 -6.19 -6.72
C ALA A 100 -23.29 -6.91 -7.53
N ASN A 101 -23.82 -6.22 -8.55
CA ASN A 101 -24.64 -6.82 -9.58
C ASN A 101 -24.49 -6.04 -10.89
N GLY A 102 -24.58 -6.75 -12.01
CA GLY A 102 -24.54 -6.17 -13.33
C GLY A 102 -23.43 -6.73 -14.20
N SER A 103 -23.13 -6.04 -15.29
CA SER A 103 -22.19 -6.53 -16.31
C SER A 103 -20.76 -6.03 -16.15
N ALA A 104 -20.54 -5.01 -15.32
CA ALA A 104 -19.22 -4.51 -14.95
C ALA A 104 -19.33 -3.82 -13.58
N ASN A 105 -18.39 -4.11 -12.68
CA ASN A 105 -18.32 -3.58 -11.33
C ASN A 105 -16.85 -3.30 -11.02
N ASP A 106 -16.55 -2.16 -10.41
CA ASP A 106 -15.17 -1.78 -10.08
C ASP A 106 -15.10 -0.89 -8.83
N CYS A 107 -13.95 -0.95 -8.16
CA CYS A 107 -13.59 -0.14 -7.00
C CYS A 107 -12.30 0.64 -7.29
N ASN A 108 -12.46 1.80 -7.93
CA ASN A 108 -11.37 2.69 -8.27
C ASN A 108 -10.80 3.34 -6.99
N ASN A 109 -9.48 3.44 -6.90
CA ASN A 109 -8.81 4.08 -5.78
C ASN A 109 -7.62 4.91 -6.25
N HIS A 110 -7.28 5.94 -5.47
CA HIS A 110 -6.18 6.83 -5.76
C HIS A 110 -5.57 7.37 -4.47
N PHE A 111 -4.24 7.46 -4.44
CA PHE A 111 -3.48 8.10 -3.36
C PHE A 111 -2.94 9.43 -3.83
N ASP A 112 -2.96 10.43 -2.96
CA ASP A 112 -2.55 11.80 -3.28
C ASP A 112 -1.92 12.46 -2.03
N GLY A 113 -1.32 13.64 -2.19
CA GLY A 113 -0.73 14.42 -1.09
C GLY A 113 0.44 13.71 -0.42
N TYR A 114 1.41 13.23 -1.20
CA TYR A 114 2.58 12.53 -0.66
C TYR A 114 3.47 13.48 0.15
N VAL A 115 3.86 13.04 1.35
CA VAL A 115 4.80 13.75 2.24
C VAL A 115 5.96 12.83 2.62
N GLU A 116 7.13 13.43 2.83
CA GLU A 116 8.30 12.70 3.29
C GLU A 116 8.19 12.42 4.79
N VAL A 117 8.19 11.14 5.17
CA VAL A 117 7.99 10.73 6.58
C VAL A 117 9.25 10.95 7.40
N ILE A 118 10.42 10.68 6.81
CA ILE A 118 11.74 10.89 7.44
C ILE A 118 12.51 11.86 6.53
N PRO A 119 12.74 13.11 6.96
CA PRO A 119 13.39 14.12 6.13
C PRO A 119 14.75 13.66 5.59
N GLY A 120 14.98 13.85 4.28
CA GLY A 120 16.24 13.51 3.61
C GLY A 120 16.40 12.04 3.22
N THR A 121 15.38 11.21 3.40
CA THR A 121 15.42 9.78 3.02
C THR A 121 14.75 9.48 1.68
N GLY A 122 13.90 10.39 1.19
CA GLY A 122 13.04 10.19 0.03
C GLY A 122 11.86 9.23 0.28
N ILE A 123 11.63 8.80 1.53
CA ILE A 123 10.53 7.88 1.86
C ILE A 123 9.22 8.67 1.92
N MET A 124 8.45 8.61 0.83
CA MET A 124 7.17 9.28 0.69
C MET A 124 6.01 8.39 1.14
N GLN A 125 5.02 8.96 1.82
CA GLN A 125 3.74 8.32 2.13
C GLN A 125 2.56 9.27 1.81
N PRO A 126 1.41 8.76 1.36
CA PRO A 126 0.26 9.58 1.02
C PRO A 126 -0.49 10.09 2.27
N THR A 127 -1.08 11.28 2.16
CA THR A 127 -1.96 11.87 3.18
C THR A 127 -3.44 11.87 2.77
N ILE A 128 -3.71 11.63 1.49
CA ILE A 128 -5.07 11.60 0.94
C ILE A 128 -5.33 10.26 0.29
N PHE A 129 -6.47 9.65 0.61
CA PHE A 129 -6.99 8.46 -0.06
C PHE A 129 -8.37 8.73 -0.64
N ARG A 130 -8.55 8.36 -1.92
CA ARG A 130 -9.82 8.49 -2.63
C ARG A 130 -10.35 7.14 -3.07
N LEU A 131 -11.65 6.92 -2.91
CA LEU A 131 -12.36 5.70 -3.32
C LEU A 131 -13.58 6.05 -4.17
N GLN A 132 -13.79 5.33 -5.26
CA GLN A 132 -14.96 5.47 -6.13
C GLN A 132 -15.48 4.11 -6.56
N ALA A 133 -16.80 3.95 -6.53
CA ALA A 133 -17.47 2.75 -7.04
C ALA A 133 -17.95 2.98 -8.47
N HIS A 134 -17.79 1.99 -9.33
CA HIS A 134 -18.35 1.96 -10.68
C HIS A 134 -19.27 0.75 -10.83
N ALA A 135 -20.47 0.96 -11.39
CA ALA A 135 -21.42 -0.10 -11.66
C ALA A 135 -22.03 0.05 -13.06
N ARG A 136 -22.28 -1.08 -13.74
CA ARG A 136 -22.99 -1.13 -15.02
C ARG A 136 -24.10 -2.16 -14.99
N SER A 137 -25.28 -1.79 -15.47
CA SER A 137 -26.46 -2.65 -15.53
C SER A 137 -26.19 -3.97 -16.29
N PRO A 138 -26.91 -5.07 -15.94
CA PRO A 138 -26.77 -6.38 -16.59
C PRO A 138 -27.08 -6.35 -18.09
N ARG A 139 -26.64 -7.37 -18.82
CA ARG A 139 -27.01 -7.55 -20.23
C ARG A 139 -28.46 -8.01 -20.35
N GLY A 140 -29.09 -7.75 -21.49
CA GLY A 140 -30.46 -8.17 -21.81
C GLY A 140 -31.40 -7.00 -22.09
N HIS A 141 -32.69 -7.28 -22.21
CA HIS A 141 -33.75 -6.29 -22.39
C HIS A 141 -34.58 -6.22 -21.12
N TRP A 142 -34.92 -5.01 -20.67
CA TRP A 142 -35.68 -4.80 -19.43
C TRP A 142 -35.05 -5.47 -18.19
N SER A 143 -33.75 -5.71 -18.24
CA SER A 143 -33.03 -6.33 -17.13
C SER A 143 -32.89 -5.34 -15.98
N GLY A 144 -32.72 -5.87 -14.76
CA GLY A 144 -32.64 -5.08 -13.54
C GLY A 144 -31.50 -4.06 -13.50
N ARG A 145 -31.32 -3.44 -12.33
CA ARG A 145 -30.26 -2.45 -12.09
C ARG A 145 -28.93 -3.13 -11.82
N GLY A 146 -27.83 -2.46 -12.15
CA GLY A 146 -26.51 -2.82 -11.65
C GLY A 146 -26.11 -1.97 -10.45
N TRP A 147 -25.35 -2.51 -9.51
CA TRP A 147 -24.83 -1.79 -8.35
C TRP A 147 -23.46 -2.31 -7.94
N THR A 148 -22.72 -1.48 -7.21
CA THR A 148 -21.44 -1.86 -6.61
C THR A 148 -21.27 -1.14 -5.28
N TYR A 149 -20.87 -1.88 -4.25
CA TYR A 149 -20.52 -1.39 -2.93
C TYR A 149 -19.05 -1.71 -2.67
N CYS A 150 -18.26 -0.66 -2.46
CA CYS A 150 -16.83 -0.75 -2.18
C CYS A 150 -16.56 -0.30 -0.75
N GLU A 151 -15.67 -1.02 -0.09
CA GLU A 151 -15.14 -0.68 1.22
C GLU A 151 -13.62 -0.80 1.19
N ALA A 152 -12.94 0.21 1.71
CA ALA A 152 -11.50 0.24 1.84
C ALA A 152 -11.14 0.40 3.31
N ASP A 153 -10.35 -0.52 3.83
CA ASP A 153 -9.74 -0.46 5.15
C ASP A 153 -8.27 -0.10 4.99
N PHE A 154 -7.77 0.83 5.81
CA PHE A 154 -6.35 1.16 5.86
C PHE A 154 -5.96 1.67 7.25
N VAL A 155 -4.65 1.76 7.46
CA VAL A 155 -4.05 2.20 8.71
C VAL A 155 -3.44 3.59 8.51
N GLN A 156 -3.68 4.49 9.45
CA GLN A 156 -2.92 5.73 9.59
C GLN A 156 -1.85 5.58 10.68
N VAL A 157 -0.70 6.21 10.44
CA VAL A 157 0.47 6.21 11.32
C VAL A 157 0.86 7.65 11.60
N GLU A 158 1.12 7.95 12.86
CA GLU A 158 1.64 9.25 13.28
C GLU A 158 3.12 9.39 12.85
N ILE A 159 3.45 10.48 12.19
CA ILE A 159 4.83 10.86 11.89
C ILE A 159 5.47 11.28 13.20
N GLN A 160 6.39 10.47 13.73
CA GLN A 160 7.25 10.90 14.83
C GLN A 160 8.21 11.96 14.31
N ARG A 161 7.84 13.23 14.44
CA ARG A 161 8.79 14.32 14.28
C ARG A 161 9.73 14.26 15.47
N LEU A 162 11.00 13.94 15.21
CA LEU A 162 12.07 14.19 16.18
C LEU A 162 11.92 15.63 16.64
N SER A 163 11.85 15.81 17.95
CA SER A 163 11.84 17.14 18.55
C SER A 163 13.05 17.94 18.02
N GLU A 164 12.91 19.26 17.84
CA GLU A 164 14.05 20.09 17.37
C GLU A 164 15.27 19.98 18.29
N GLU A 165 15.05 19.63 19.56
CA GLU A 165 16.08 19.35 20.55
C GLU A 165 16.93 18.12 20.19
N GLU A 166 16.31 17.03 19.71
CA GLU A 166 17.03 15.83 19.27
C GLU A 166 17.77 16.05 17.96
N LYS A 167 17.21 16.83 17.02
CA LYS A 167 17.93 17.21 15.80
C LYS A 167 19.25 17.93 16.11
N THR A 168 19.27 18.74 17.16
CA THR A 168 20.46 19.46 17.60
C THR A 168 21.50 18.51 18.20
N GLN A 169 21.09 17.51 18.98
CA GLN A 169 22.00 16.51 19.55
C GLN A 169 22.59 15.57 18.49
N VAL A 170 21.81 15.15 17.49
CA VAL A 170 22.31 14.29 16.40
C VAL A 170 23.29 15.06 15.51
N SER A 171 23.06 16.36 15.29
CA SER A 171 24.02 17.23 14.58
C SER A 171 25.34 17.39 15.35
N ALA A 172 25.29 17.45 16.69
CA ALA A 172 26.47 17.58 17.54
C ALA A 172 27.34 16.30 17.63
N LEU A 173 26.79 15.14 17.24
CA LEU A 173 27.51 13.86 17.20
C LEU A 173 28.16 13.57 15.84
N GLN A 174 28.04 14.46 14.85
CA GLN A 174 28.82 14.32 13.64
C GLN A 174 30.30 14.49 13.98
N PRO A 175 31.17 13.54 13.56
CA PRO A 175 32.57 13.56 13.93
C PRO A 175 33.17 14.89 13.48
N VAL A 176 33.77 15.61 14.44
CA VAL A 176 34.57 16.80 14.18
C VAL A 176 35.57 16.41 13.12
N LYS A 177 35.40 16.98 11.92
CA LYS A 177 36.26 16.81 10.76
C LYS A 177 37.65 17.34 11.15
N GLY A 178 38.46 16.45 11.73
CA GLY A 178 39.64 16.83 12.47
C GLY A 178 40.59 15.66 12.71
N GLU A 179 40.69 14.73 11.76
CA GLU A 179 41.90 13.91 11.64
C GLU A 179 42.35 13.96 10.19
N THR A 180 43.41 14.75 10.01
CA THR A 180 44.27 14.85 8.84
C THR A 180 44.60 13.45 8.34
N GLU A 181 44.06 13.10 7.16
CA GLU A 181 44.53 11.96 6.38
C GLU A 181 46.02 12.19 6.07
N PRO A 182 46.95 11.31 6.48
CA PRO A 182 48.32 11.39 6.01
C PRO A 182 48.29 11.17 4.49
N GLN A 183 48.70 12.20 3.73
CA GLN A 183 48.93 12.10 2.30
C GLN A 183 49.96 11.00 2.03
N ALA A 184 49.47 9.80 1.70
CA ALA A 184 50.26 8.80 1.03
C ALA A 184 50.36 9.21 -0.44
N ASP A 185 51.42 9.93 -0.75
CA ASP A 185 51.91 10.19 -2.10
C ASP A 185 52.25 8.85 -2.76
N LEU A 186 51.28 8.31 -3.51
CA LEU A 186 51.50 7.22 -4.45
C LEU A 186 51.24 7.77 -5.85
N GLY A 187 52.30 8.31 -6.44
CA GLY A 187 52.35 8.56 -7.87
C GLY A 187 52.05 7.29 -8.66
N GLY A 188 51.32 7.43 -9.77
CA GLY A 188 51.29 6.37 -10.77
C GLY A 188 50.03 6.28 -11.60
N HIS A 189 50.18 6.73 -12.85
CA HIS A 189 49.48 6.30 -14.06
C HIS A 189 48.05 6.80 -14.31
N GLY A 190 48.01 7.83 -15.17
CA GLY A 190 46.81 8.25 -15.88
C GLY A 190 46.21 7.10 -16.68
N VAL A 191 44.94 6.83 -16.39
CA VAL A 191 44.06 6.05 -17.26
C VAL A 191 43.11 7.07 -17.88
N GLU A 192 43.23 7.23 -19.20
CA GLU A 192 42.34 8.04 -20.03
C GLU A 192 40.88 7.60 -19.85
N PRO A 193 39.94 8.54 -19.67
CA PRO A 193 38.52 8.19 -19.65
C PRO A 193 38.07 7.86 -21.08
N ALA A 194 37.64 6.61 -21.28
CA ALA A 194 36.98 6.17 -22.50
C ALA A 194 35.67 6.95 -22.69
N SER A 195 35.60 7.70 -23.79
CA SER A 195 34.42 8.42 -24.25
C SER A 195 33.30 7.43 -24.62
N VAL A 196 32.23 7.39 -23.83
CA VAL A 196 31.02 6.66 -24.17
C VAL A 196 30.18 7.54 -25.10
N GLN A 197 30.05 7.14 -26.36
CA GLN A 197 29.14 7.77 -27.31
C GLN A 197 27.71 7.24 -27.07
N PHE A 198 26.78 8.15 -26.78
CA PHE A 198 25.35 7.88 -26.77
C PHE A 198 24.82 8.10 -28.19
N GLU A 199 24.36 7.04 -28.86
CA GLU A 199 23.56 7.15 -30.08
C GLU A 199 22.11 7.50 -29.72
N GLU A 200 21.69 8.71 -30.10
CA GLU A 200 20.28 9.11 -30.10
C GLU A 200 19.56 8.39 -31.24
N SER A 201 18.69 7.44 -30.92
CA SER A 201 17.74 6.88 -31.89
C SER A 201 16.48 7.75 -31.94
N ILE A 202 16.39 8.56 -32.99
CA ILE A 202 15.21 9.33 -33.34
C ILE A 202 14.20 8.37 -33.98
N VAL A 203 13.08 8.12 -33.29
CA VAL A 203 11.89 7.48 -33.88
C VAL A 203 11.01 8.59 -34.45
N SER A 204 10.82 8.56 -35.77
CA SER A 204 9.92 9.46 -36.50
C SER A 204 8.50 8.87 -36.51
N GLU A 205 7.51 9.76 -36.47
CA GLU A 205 6.05 9.54 -36.41
C GLU A 205 5.47 8.62 -37.50
#